data_AF-A0A961G9M9-F1
#
_entry.id   AF-A0A961G9M9-F1
#
_cell.length_a   1.000
_cell.length_b   1.000
_cell.length_c   1.000
_cell.angle_alpha   90.00
_cell.angle_beta   90.00
_cell.angle_gamma   90.00
#
_symmetry.space_group_name_H-M   'P 1'
#
loop_
_entity.id
_entity.type
_entity.pdbx_description
1 polymer ?
#
loop_
_entity_poly.entity_id
_entity_poly.type
_entity_poly.pdbx_seq_one_letter_code
_entity_poly.pdbx_strand_id
1 'polypeptide(L)'
;MSTATDHDLAQVPAGHRIDLAIEGMTCASCAARIERRLNKLDGVTATVNYATERAQVTFPDDIEPTRLVAEVEAAGYTAHLPTPVGEEGDEPSEGSDDPTRRLRDRLVISAALTLPVLVLAMVPALQFDHWQWLSLTLAAPVVLWGAWPFHRAAWTNLRHG
;
A
#
# COMPACT_ATOMS: atom_id res chain seq x y z
N MET A 1 -18.29 43.27 -27.76
CA MET A 1 -17.54 43.77 -26.58
C MET A 1 -17.64 42.69 -25.51
N SER A 2 -16.66 41.79 -25.51
CA SER A 2 -16.60 40.60 -24.67
C SER A 2 -15.64 40.91 -23.52
N THR A 3 -16.15 41.08 -22.30
CA THR A 3 -15.30 41.20 -21.11
C THR A 3 -15.13 39.83 -20.51
N ALA A 4 -13.89 39.34 -20.62
CA ALA A 4 -13.37 38.15 -19.98
C ALA A 4 -13.70 38.17 -18.48
N THR A 5 -14.36 37.12 -18.01
CA THR A 5 -14.34 36.75 -16.59
C THR A 5 -13.15 35.82 -16.43
N ASP A 6 -12.09 36.42 -15.89
CA ASP A 6 -10.93 35.80 -15.30
C ASP A 6 -11.41 34.82 -14.22
N HIS A 7 -11.36 33.52 -14.51
CA HIS A 7 -11.59 32.48 -13.52
C HIS A 7 -10.22 31.93 -13.13
N ASP A 8 -9.63 32.63 -12.16
CA ASP A 8 -8.88 32.06 -11.05
C ASP A 8 -8.11 30.78 -11.40
N LEU A 9 -6.94 30.96 -12.03
CA LEU A 9 -5.92 29.92 -12.07
C LEU A 9 -5.53 29.64 -10.62
N ALA A 10 -6.12 28.60 -10.05
CA ALA A 10 -5.74 28.02 -8.78
C ALA A 10 -4.21 27.93 -8.71
N GLN A 11 -3.62 28.85 -7.94
CA GLN A 11 -2.18 28.97 -7.79
C GLN A 11 -1.69 27.73 -7.05
N VAL A 12 -1.12 26.78 -7.80
CA VAL A 12 -0.37 25.66 -7.22
C VAL A 12 0.74 26.29 -6.38
N PRO A 13 0.84 26.00 -5.07
CA PRO A 13 1.90 26.58 -4.24
C PRO A 13 3.25 26.23 -4.88
N ALA A 14 4.13 27.24 -5.00
CA ALA A 14 5.48 27.10 -5.53
C ALA A 14 6.30 26.18 -4.60
N GLY A 15 6.16 24.88 -4.80
CA GLY A 15 6.83 23.84 -4.04
C GLY A 15 7.16 22.67 -4.95
N HIS A 16 8.25 22.00 -4.63
CA HIS A 16 8.66 20.78 -5.32
C HIS A 16 7.70 19.64 -4.99
N ARG A 17 7.34 18.84 -6.00
CA ARG A 17 6.54 17.63 -5.84
C ARG A 17 7.38 16.43 -6.23
N ILE A 18 7.44 15.44 -5.35
CA ILE A 18 8.08 14.15 -5.62
C ILE A 18 7.18 13.00 -5.17
N ASP A 19 7.34 11.86 -5.85
CA ASP A 19 6.70 10.60 -5.46
C ASP A 19 7.75 9.66 -4.85
N LEU A 20 7.70 9.48 -3.54
CA LEU A 20 8.55 8.55 -2.82
C LEU A 20 8.00 7.13 -2.95
N ALA A 21 8.83 6.18 -3.36
CA ALA A 21 8.52 4.76 -3.26
C ALA A 21 8.85 4.27 -1.84
N ILE A 22 7.91 3.60 -1.17
CA ILE A 22 8.09 3.18 0.23
C ILE A 22 7.89 1.68 0.37
N GLU A 23 8.91 1.00 0.89
CA GLU A 23 8.85 -0.43 1.18
C GLU A 23 8.37 -0.72 2.60
N GLY A 24 7.71 -1.87 2.78
CA GLY A 24 7.25 -2.34 4.10
C GLY A 24 5.89 -1.78 4.55
N MET A 25 5.21 -0.99 3.71
CA MET A 25 3.82 -0.58 3.95
C MET A 25 2.83 -1.68 3.57
N THR A 26 2.22 -2.34 4.57
CA THR A 26 1.24 -3.41 4.33
C THR A 26 -0.17 -3.05 4.77
N CYS A 27 -0.37 -1.86 5.36
CA CYS A 27 -1.59 -1.53 6.07
C CYS A 27 -1.96 -0.04 6.00
N ALA A 28 -3.25 0.26 6.04
CA ALA A 28 -3.74 1.65 6.05
C ALA A 28 -3.23 2.45 7.26
N SER A 29 -3.06 1.81 8.42
CA SER A 29 -2.48 2.46 9.60
C SER A 29 -0.99 2.76 9.45
N CYS A 30 -0.26 1.97 8.66
CA CYS A 30 1.15 2.18 8.31
C CYS A 30 1.28 3.45 7.47
N ALA A 31 0.47 3.57 6.40
CA ALA A 31 0.39 4.78 5.57
C ALA A 31 0.00 6.01 6.39
N ALA A 32 -1.04 5.92 7.22
CA ALA A 32 -1.46 7.02 8.08
C ALA A 32 -0.39 7.44 9.10
N ARG A 33 0.51 6.54 9.52
CA ARG A 33 1.64 6.88 10.40
C ARG A 33 2.68 7.71 9.66
N ILE A 34 3.04 7.29 8.44
CA ILE A 34 4.03 7.98 7.59
C ILE A 34 3.50 9.34 7.15
N GLU A 35 2.25 9.40 6.70
CA GLU A 35 1.59 10.65 6.30
C GLU A 35 1.61 11.69 7.44
N ARG A 36 1.24 11.27 8.66
CA ARG A 36 1.29 12.12 9.85
C ARG A 36 2.70 12.53 10.26
N ARG A 37 3.75 11.80 9.85
CA ARG A 37 5.15 12.17 10.13
C ARG A 37 5.64 13.21 9.13
N LEU A 38 5.40 12.97 7.84
CA LEU A 38 5.76 13.91 6.78
C LEU A 38 5.01 15.25 6.90
N ASN A 39 3.71 15.22 7.22
CA ASN A 39 2.89 16.42 7.41
C ASN A 39 3.22 17.21 8.69
N LYS A 40 4.15 16.74 9.54
CA LYS A 40 4.68 17.54 10.66
C LYS A 40 5.83 18.44 10.26
N LEU A 41 6.44 18.20 9.09
CA LEU A 41 7.47 19.08 8.57
C LEU A 41 6.82 20.36 8.06
N ASP A 42 7.40 21.50 8.41
CA ASP A 42 6.84 22.80 8.07
C ASP A 42 6.77 22.98 6.54
N GLY A 43 5.57 23.33 6.04
CA GLY A 43 5.32 23.51 4.62
C GLY A 43 5.18 22.22 3.80
N VAL A 44 5.31 21.05 4.41
CA VAL A 44 5.18 19.76 3.70
C VAL A 44 3.74 19.29 3.68
N THR A 45 3.23 18.96 2.49
CA THR A 45 1.96 18.27 2.29
C THR A 45 2.21 16.92 1.65
N ALA A 46 1.88 15.85 2.36
CA ALA A 46 2.06 14.47 1.95
C ALA A 46 0.74 13.72 1.94
N THR A 47 0.56 12.85 0.95
CA THR A 47 -0.53 11.87 0.85
C THR A 47 0.06 10.51 0.54
N VAL A 48 -0.34 9.49 1.29
CA VAL A 48 0.29 8.15 1.19
C VAL A 48 -0.74 7.11 0.76
N ASN A 49 -0.39 6.31 -0.25
CA ASN A 49 -1.20 5.21 -0.72
C ASN A 49 -0.50 3.86 -0.46
N TYR A 50 -1.02 3.10 0.51
CA TYR A 50 -0.47 1.78 0.86
C TYR A 50 -0.68 0.73 -0.23
N ALA A 51 -1.68 0.88 -1.09
CA ALA A 51 -1.97 -0.10 -2.14
C ALA A 51 -0.95 -0.01 -3.29
N THR A 52 -0.43 1.19 -3.56
CA THR A 52 0.57 1.47 -4.60
C THR A 52 1.99 1.64 -4.04
N GLU A 53 2.17 1.55 -2.72
CA GLU A 53 3.48 1.72 -2.06
C GLU A 53 4.14 3.07 -2.39
N ARG A 54 3.32 4.13 -2.56
CA ARG A 54 3.78 5.48 -2.92
C ARG A 54 3.31 6.55 -1.95
N ALA A 55 4.19 7.49 -1.65
CA ALA A 55 3.87 8.74 -0.98
C ALA A 55 4.13 9.91 -1.90
N GLN A 56 3.09 10.67 -2.16
CA GLN A 56 3.16 11.91 -2.91
C GLN A 56 3.42 13.05 -1.94
N VAL A 57 4.50 13.79 -2.14
CA VAL A 57 4.95 14.83 -1.21
C VAL A 57 5.21 16.12 -1.96
N THR A 58 4.55 17.19 -1.53
CA THR A 58 4.80 18.57 -1.93
C THR A 58 5.53 19.27 -0.78
N PHE A 59 6.65 19.92 -1.07
CA PHE A 59 7.51 20.56 -0.06
C PHE A 59 8.14 21.85 -0.61
N PRO A 60 8.46 22.82 0.24
CA PRO A 60 9.11 24.07 -0.16
C PRO A 60 10.61 23.89 -0.46
N ASP A 61 11.22 24.85 -1.17
CA ASP A 61 12.62 24.79 -1.65
C ASP A 61 13.67 24.66 -0.53
N ASP A 62 13.32 25.03 0.70
CA ASP A 62 14.19 24.94 1.88
C ASP A 62 14.27 23.51 2.46
N ILE A 63 13.46 22.57 1.97
CA ILE A 63 13.47 21.17 2.39
C ILE A 63 14.17 20.30 1.33
N GLU A 64 15.26 19.65 1.72
CA GLU A 64 15.90 18.67 0.85
C GLU A 64 15.11 17.35 0.79
N PRO A 65 14.99 16.71 -0.39
CA PRO A 65 14.32 15.42 -0.55
C PRO A 65 14.88 14.31 0.36
N THR A 66 16.17 14.35 0.68
CA THR A 66 16.83 13.41 1.60
C THR A 66 16.25 13.50 3.02
N ARG A 67 15.79 14.68 3.44
CA ARG A 67 15.13 14.87 4.75
C ARG A 67 13.78 14.16 4.80
N LEU A 68 13.04 14.15 3.70
CA LEU A 68 11.78 13.43 3.59
C LEU A 68 12.01 11.91 3.69
N VAL A 69 13.03 11.40 3.02
CA VAL A 69 13.45 9.99 3.13
C VAL A 69 13.83 9.64 4.57
N ALA A 70 14.67 10.46 5.20
CA ALA A 70 15.09 10.26 6.58
C ALA A 70 13.91 10.26 7.57
N GLU A 71 12.88 11.07 7.35
CA GLU A 71 11.67 11.08 8.19
C GLU A 71 10.86 9.78 8.03
N VAL A 72 10.81 9.20 6.82
CA VAL A 72 10.18 7.89 6.58
C VAL A 72 11.00 6.76 7.21
N GLU A 73 12.33 6.82 7.11
CA GLU A 73 13.25 5.89 7.76
C GLU A 73 13.17 5.94 9.29
N ALA A 74 13.06 7.14 9.86
CA ALA A 74 12.81 7.34 11.29
C ALA A 74 11.46 6.78 11.73
N ALA A 75 10.48 6.66 10.81
CA ALA A 75 9.22 5.98 11.07
C ALA A 75 9.30 4.44 11.00
N GLY A 76 10.45 3.89 10.58
CA GLY A 76 10.74 2.47 10.50
C GLY A 76 10.49 1.83 9.13
N TYR A 77 10.49 2.63 8.06
CA TYR A 77 10.22 2.19 6.68
C TYR A 77 11.34 2.59 5.74
N THR A 78 11.49 1.90 4.62
CA THR A 78 12.49 2.28 3.61
C THR A 78 11.83 3.16 2.56
N ALA A 79 12.44 4.30 2.22
CA ALA A 79 11.95 5.18 1.17
C ALA A 79 13.02 5.42 0.11
N HIS A 80 12.59 5.45 -1.15
CA HIS A 80 13.45 5.71 -2.30
C HIS A 80 12.95 6.94 -3.05
N LEU A 81 13.88 7.83 -3.38
CA LEU A 81 13.62 8.94 -4.28
C LEU A 81 13.32 8.39 -5.68
N PRO A 82 12.35 8.97 -6.40
CA PRO A 82 12.14 8.63 -7.78
C PRO A 82 13.42 9.00 -8.54
N THR A 83 13.96 8.05 -9.30
CA THR A 83 15.01 8.38 -10.27
C THR A 83 14.38 9.31 -11.30
N PRO A 84 14.94 10.50 -11.57
CA PRO A 84 14.37 11.42 -12.55
C PRO A 84 14.52 10.77 -13.93
N VAL A 85 13.47 10.07 -14.35
CA VAL A 85 13.20 9.83 -15.77
C VAL A 85 12.67 11.17 -16.25
N GLY A 86 13.42 11.81 -17.15
CA GLY A 86 13.01 13.05 -17.78
C GLY A 86 11.60 12.92 -18.38
N GLU A 87 10.96 14.07 -18.52
CA GLU A 87 9.66 14.23 -19.15
C GLU A 87 9.57 13.45 -20.49
N GLU A 88 8.94 12.28 -20.46
CA GLU A 88 8.41 11.57 -21.62
C GLU A 88 7.00 11.17 -21.15
N GLY A 89 5.95 11.82 -21.64
CA GLY A 89 5.48 11.56 -22.99
C GLY A 89 4.63 10.30 -22.93
N ASP A 90 3.32 10.47 -22.97
CA ASP A 90 2.39 9.47 -23.44
C ASP A 90 3.00 8.78 -24.66
N GLU A 91 3.39 7.50 -24.54
CA GLU A 91 3.35 6.47 -25.60
C GLU A 91 3.39 5.07 -24.94
N PRO A 92 2.59 4.12 -25.45
CA PRO A 92 2.23 2.91 -24.73
C PRO A 92 3.33 1.85 -24.87
N SER A 93 3.94 1.45 -23.76
CA SER A 93 4.78 0.26 -23.76
C SER A 93 3.89 -0.97 -23.90
N GLU A 94 3.92 -1.57 -25.09
CA GLU A 94 3.37 -2.88 -25.45
C GLU A 94 3.90 -3.95 -24.49
N GLY A 95 3.11 -4.18 -23.44
CA GLY A 95 3.42 -5.11 -22.38
C GLY A 95 2.60 -4.78 -21.16
N SER A 96 1.29 -4.54 -21.37
CA SER A 96 0.31 -4.39 -20.31
C SER A 96 0.37 -5.60 -19.39
N ASP A 97 1.15 -5.50 -18.31
CA ASP A 97 0.86 -6.21 -17.08
C ASP A 97 -0.52 -5.72 -16.64
N ASP A 98 -1.55 -6.40 -17.14
CA ASP A 98 -2.95 -6.15 -16.86
C ASP A 98 -3.10 -5.91 -15.34
N PRO A 99 -3.39 -4.68 -14.88
CA PRO A 99 -3.44 -4.36 -13.46
C PRO A 99 -4.51 -5.19 -12.72
N THR A 100 -5.41 -5.83 -13.47
CA THR A 100 -6.38 -6.78 -12.92
C THR A 100 -5.80 -8.16 -12.63
N ARG A 101 -4.62 -8.53 -13.15
CA ARG A 101 -3.98 -9.84 -12.94
C ARG A 101 -3.63 -10.06 -11.47
N ARG A 102 -3.09 -9.04 -10.79
CA ARG A 102 -2.78 -9.09 -9.34
C ARG A 102 -4.04 -9.22 -8.48
N LEU A 103 -5.18 -8.68 -8.95
CA LEU A 103 -6.47 -8.79 -8.26
C LEU A 103 -7.15 -10.13 -8.53
N ARG A 104 -7.06 -10.63 -9.77
CA ARG A 104 -7.52 -11.97 -10.17
C ARG A 104 -6.74 -13.05 -9.43
N ASP A 105 -5.42 -12.92 -9.29
CA ASP A 105 -4.61 -13.87 -8.53
C ASP A 105 -5.03 -13.91 -7.07
N ARG A 106 -5.26 -12.75 -6.44
CA ARG A 106 -5.78 -12.67 -5.07
C ARG A 106 -7.18 -13.27 -4.95
N LEU A 107 -8.07 -13.02 -5.91
CA LEU A 107 -9.43 -13.56 -5.95
C LEU A 107 -9.41 -15.08 -6.11
N VAL A 108 -8.58 -15.59 -7.03
CA VAL A 108 -8.43 -17.03 -7.31
C VAL A 108 -7.83 -17.75 -6.12
N ILE A 109 -6.80 -17.18 -5.48
CA ILE A 109 -6.18 -17.76 -4.28
C ILE A 109 -7.18 -17.78 -3.11
N SER A 110 -7.91 -16.67 -2.89
CA SER A 110 -8.91 -16.59 -1.83
C SER A 110 -10.06 -17.57 -2.05
N ALA A 111 -10.56 -17.66 -3.28
CA ALA A 111 -11.60 -18.60 -3.69
C ALA A 111 -11.13 -20.05 -3.56
N ALA A 112 -9.91 -20.38 -4.01
CA ALA A 112 -9.35 -21.72 -3.90
C ALA A 112 -9.17 -22.18 -2.44
N LEU A 113 -8.89 -21.26 -1.52
CA LEU A 113 -8.76 -21.57 -0.09
C LEU A 113 -10.11 -21.68 0.63
N THR A 114 -11.13 -20.92 0.21
CA THR A 114 -12.47 -20.93 0.85
C THR A 114 -13.40 -22.00 0.30
N LEU A 115 -13.29 -22.34 -0.99
CA LEU A 115 -14.16 -23.31 -1.66
C LEU A 115 -14.14 -24.70 -1.00
N PRO A 116 -12.97 -25.28 -0.62
CA PRO A 116 -12.94 -26.59 0.03
C PRO A 116 -13.59 -26.57 1.41
N VAL A 117 -13.42 -25.48 2.17
CA VAL A 117 -14.03 -25.31 3.50
C VAL A 117 -15.56 -25.19 3.38
N LEU A 118 -16.05 -24.44 2.39
CA LEU A 118 -17.48 -24.26 2.14
C LEU A 118 -18.14 -25.57 1.70
N VAL A 119 -17.49 -26.33 0.81
CA VAL A 119 -17.96 -27.64 0.35
C VAL A 119 -18.01 -28.64 1.51
N LEU A 120 -16.99 -28.64 2.38
CA LEU A 120 -16.98 -29.50 3.57
C LEU A 120 -18.12 -29.15 4.55
N ALA A 121 -18.47 -27.86 4.67
CA ALA A 121 -19.55 -27.39 5.55
C ALA A 121 -20.97 -27.68 4.99
N MET A 122 -21.14 -27.70 3.67
CA MET A 122 -22.45 -27.94 3.01
C MET A 122 -22.79 -29.42 2.81
N VAL A 123 -21.89 -30.36 3.09
CA VAL A 123 -22.13 -31.81 2.91
C VAL A 123 -22.11 -32.54 4.27
N PRO A 124 -23.25 -32.62 4.98
CA PRO A 124 -23.35 -33.28 6.29
C PRO A 124 -23.10 -34.79 6.25
N ALA A 125 -23.21 -35.42 5.07
CA ALA A 125 -23.01 -36.85 4.88
C ALA A 125 -21.54 -37.32 5.03
N LEU A 126 -20.59 -36.39 5.12
CA LEU A 126 -19.15 -36.66 5.32
C LEU A 126 -18.70 -36.48 6.78
N GLN A 127 -19.61 -36.13 7.69
CA GLN A 127 -19.28 -35.91 9.10
C GLN A 127 -19.22 -37.25 9.84
N PHE A 128 -18.00 -37.77 10.03
CA PHE A 128 -17.70 -38.91 10.91
C PHE A 128 -17.23 -38.44 12.29
N ASP A 129 -17.19 -39.34 13.27
CA ASP A 129 -16.71 -39.02 14.62
C ASP A 129 -15.31 -38.39 14.57
N HIS A 130 -15.11 -37.30 15.31
CA HIS A 130 -13.89 -36.47 15.36
C HIS A 130 -13.56 -35.58 14.14
N TRP A 131 -14.47 -35.37 13.18
CA TRP A 131 -14.24 -34.47 12.02
C TRP A 131 -13.82 -33.03 12.38
N GLN A 132 -14.17 -32.56 13.58
CA GLN A 132 -13.82 -31.24 14.12
C GLN A 132 -12.30 -31.04 14.31
N TRP A 133 -11.58 -32.11 14.65
CA TRP A 133 -10.12 -32.05 14.79
C TRP A 133 -9.44 -32.00 13.44
N LEU A 134 -9.97 -32.72 12.45
CA LEU A 134 -9.46 -32.71 11.08
C LEU A 134 -9.64 -31.32 10.44
N SER A 135 -10.80 -30.68 10.63
CA SER A 135 -11.06 -29.32 10.14
C SER A 135 -10.16 -28.29 10.83
N LEU A 136 -9.87 -28.44 12.13
CA LEU A 136 -8.91 -27.59 12.83
C LEU A 136 -7.49 -27.73 12.26
N THR A 137 -7.02 -28.96 12.03
CA THR A 137 -5.71 -29.19 11.39
C THR A 137 -5.62 -28.66 9.97
N LEU A 138 -6.71 -28.66 9.22
CA LEU A 138 -6.75 -28.11 7.86
C LEU A 138 -6.84 -26.58 7.85
N ALA A 139 -7.54 -25.99 8.83
CA ALA A 139 -7.66 -24.54 8.96
C ALA A 139 -6.36 -23.89 9.47
N ALA A 140 -5.61 -24.57 10.34
CA ALA A 140 -4.42 -24.02 10.97
C ALA A 140 -3.35 -23.54 9.97
N PRO A 141 -2.94 -24.31 8.93
CA PRO A 141 -2.00 -23.85 7.91
C PRO A 141 -2.52 -22.66 7.11
N VAL A 142 -3.82 -22.63 6.79
CA VAL A 142 -4.41 -21.53 6.01
C VAL A 142 -4.40 -20.23 6.82
N VAL A 143 -4.77 -20.30 8.10
CA VAL A 143 -4.77 -19.14 9.00
C VAL A 143 -3.35 -18.72 9.33
N LEU A 144 -2.45 -19.66 9.66
CA LEU A 144 -1.06 -19.36 10.02
C LEU A 144 -0.27 -18.83 8.84
N TRP A 145 -0.44 -19.39 7.64
CA TRP A 145 0.30 -18.96 6.46
C TRP A 145 -0.30 -17.69 5.83
N GLY A 146 -1.63 -17.56 5.83
CA GLY A 146 -2.32 -16.35 5.39
C GLY A 146 -2.12 -15.16 6.34
N ALA A 147 -2.02 -15.40 7.66
CA ALA A 147 -1.78 -14.35 8.65
C ALA A 147 -0.28 -14.08 8.91
N TRP A 148 0.63 -14.94 8.47
CA TRP A 148 2.08 -14.75 8.60
C TRP A 148 2.58 -13.34 8.19
N PRO A 149 2.16 -12.75 7.05
CA PRO A 149 2.57 -11.38 6.70
C PRO A 149 2.08 -10.32 7.71
N PHE A 150 0.90 -10.49 8.30
CA PHE A 150 0.40 -9.60 9.35
C PHE A 150 1.19 -9.76 10.67
N HIS A 151 1.51 -11.00 11.06
CA HIS A 151 2.33 -11.28 12.24
C HIS A 151 3.76 -10.72 12.09
N ARG A 152 4.37 -10.84 10.92
CA ARG A 152 5.69 -10.29 10.63
C ARG A 152 5.70 -8.76 10.76
N ALA A 153 4.68 -8.09 10.22
CA ALA A 153 4.54 -6.63 10.31
C ALA A 153 4.30 -6.15 11.76
N ALA A 154 3.54 -6.90 12.56
CA ALA A 154 3.37 -6.60 13.97
C ALA A 154 4.69 -6.73 14.76
N TRP A 155 5.49 -7.75 14.45
CA TRP A 155 6.79 -7.97 15.10
C TRP A 155 7.83 -6.90 14.75
N THR A 156 7.87 -6.41 13.50
CA THR A 156 8.78 -5.31 13.13
C THR A 156 8.37 -4.00 13.81
N ASN A 157 7.07 -3.71 13.90
CA ASN A 157 6.57 -2.51 14.55
C ASN A 157 6.85 -2.51 16.08
N LEU A 158 6.77 -3.67 16.74
CA LEU A 158 7.15 -3.82 18.15
C LEU A 158 8.64 -3.65 18.43
N ARG A 159 9.51 -3.87 17.43
CA ARG A 159 10.96 -3.66 17.57
C ARG A 159 11.37 -2.21 17.31
N HIS A 160 10.48 -1.36 16.79
CA HIS A 160 10.76 0.02 16.40
C HIS A 160 9.83 1.03 17.12
N GLY A 161 9.13 0.57 18.16
CA GLY A 161 8.40 1.41 19.13
C GLY A 161 9.03 1.27 20.50
#